data_AF-A0A060C6L9-F1
#
_entry.id   AF-A0A060C6L9-F1
#
_cell.length_a   1.000
_cell.length_b   1.000
_cell.length_c   1.000
_cell.angle_alpha   90.00
_cell.angle_beta   90.00
_cell.angle_gamma   90.00
#
_symmetry.space_group_name_H-M   'P 1'
#
loop_
_entity.id
_entity.type
_entity.pdbx_description
1 polymer ?
#
loop_
_entity_poly.entity_id
_entity_poly.type
_entity_poly.pdbx_seq_one_letter_code
_entity_poly.pdbx_strand_id
1 'polypeptide(L)'
;NDVTRGKTKPEAPRVIPWFRRSFVKQGQSVCKGRWVAVRYGNRIAYAQWEDVGPFVTDHYQYVFGNERPRANLNQGAGLDISPAVRDYLGMKGGKAYCDWKFVEAREVPSGPWRLYGDNNTFVQAKRGSQQARSELK
;
A
#
# COMPACT_ATOMS: atom_id res chain seq x y z
N ASN A 1 10.29 -2.88 -3.47
CA ASN A 1 9.79 -2.76 -4.86
C ASN A 1 9.96 -4.11 -5.54
N ASP A 2 8.91 -4.63 -6.16
CA ASP A 2 8.86 -5.93 -6.85
C ASP A 2 9.17 -5.85 -8.35
N VAL A 3 9.33 -4.65 -8.89
CA VAL A 3 9.74 -4.38 -10.28
C VAL A 3 11.00 -3.53 -10.32
N THR A 4 11.88 -3.75 -11.30
CA THR A 4 13.03 -2.89 -11.58
C THR A 4 13.26 -2.80 -13.09
N ARG A 5 13.49 -1.60 -13.62
CA ARG A 5 13.74 -1.36 -15.05
C ARG A 5 12.72 -2.07 -15.98
N GLY A 6 11.44 -2.01 -15.61
CA GLY A 6 10.35 -2.64 -16.36
C GLY A 6 10.30 -4.17 -16.29
N LYS A 7 11.06 -4.81 -15.39
CA LYS A 7 11.06 -6.27 -15.19
C LYS A 7 10.68 -6.61 -13.76
N THR A 8 9.88 -7.65 -13.59
CA THR A 8 9.59 -8.21 -12.27
C THR A 8 10.86 -8.83 -11.70
N LYS A 9 11.17 -8.54 -10.44
CA LYS A 9 12.38 -9.01 -9.79
C LYS A 9 12.34 -10.54 -9.58
N PRO A 10 13.47 -11.26 -9.73
CA PRO A 10 13.49 -12.72 -9.68
C PRO A 10 13.09 -13.30 -8.31
N GLU A 11 13.30 -12.55 -7.22
CA GLU A 11 12.88 -12.94 -5.88
C GLU A 11 11.38 -12.77 -5.62
N ALA A 12 10.68 -11.92 -6.38
CA ALA A 12 9.28 -11.56 -6.15
C ALA A 12 8.32 -12.78 -6.09
N PRO A 13 8.42 -13.80 -6.97
CA PRO A 13 7.59 -15.00 -6.89
C PRO A 13 7.79 -15.84 -5.62
N ARG A 14 8.94 -15.69 -4.94
CA ARG A 14 9.29 -16.46 -3.75
C ARG A 14 8.91 -15.74 -2.47
N VAL A 15 9.01 -14.41 -2.45
CA VAL A 15 8.91 -13.62 -1.21
C VAL A 15 7.57 -12.90 -1.03
N ILE A 16 6.82 -12.64 -2.11
CA ILE A 16 5.55 -11.91 -2.03
C ILE A 16 4.40 -12.90 -1.82
N PRO A 17 3.69 -12.85 -0.69
CA PRO A 17 2.70 -13.89 -0.32
C PRO A 17 1.57 -14.06 -1.33
N TRP A 18 1.28 -13.03 -2.12
CA TRP A 18 0.21 -13.03 -3.11
C TRP A 18 0.68 -13.07 -4.57
N PHE A 19 1.97 -13.29 -4.82
CA PHE A 19 2.49 -13.21 -6.18
C PHE A 19 1.72 -14.09 -7.16
N ARG A 20 1.56 -15.38 -6.84
CA ARG A 20 0.90 -16.36 -7.72
C ARG A 20 -0.54 -15.99 -8.08
N ARG A 21 -1.27 -15.32 -7.17
CA ARG A 21 -2.68 -14.93 -7.38
C ARG A 21 -2.83 -13.58 -8.09
N SER A 22 -1.81 -12.74 -8.07
CA SER A 22 -1.89 -11.36 -8.55
C SER A 22 -1.01 -11.07 -9.76
N PHE A 23 -0.08 -11.95 -10.10
CA PHE A 23 0.79 -11.77 -11.26
C PHE A 23 -0.01 -11.89 -12.55
N VAL A 24 0.06 -10.84 -13.37
CA VAL A 24 -0.62 -10.78 -14.68
C VAL A 24 0.40 -10.80 -15.81
N LYS A 25 1.42 -9.94 -15.73
CA LYS A 25 2.47 -9.84 -16.75
C LYS A 25 3.78 -9.32 -16.18
N GLN A 26 4.86 -9.61 -16.89
CA GLN A 26 6.19 -9.13 -16.54
C GLN A 26 6.24 -7.60 -16.49
N GLY A 27 6.93 -7.07 -15.48
CA GLY A 27 7.10 -5.63 -15.31
C GLY A 27 5.88 -4.91 -14.72
N GLN A 28 4.79 -5.62 -14.46
CA GLN A 28 3.65 -5.09 -13.69
C GLN A 28 3.83 -5.43 -12.21
N SER A 29 3.74 -4.42 -11.36
CA SER A 29 3.83 -4.61 -9.90
C SER A 29 2.59 -5.35 -9.38
N VAL A 30 2.80 -6.33 -8.51
CA VAL A 30 1.78 -7.01 -7.70
C VAL A 30 1.60 -6.35 -6.33
N CYS A 31 2.45 -5.40 -5.96
CA CYS A 31 2.37 -4.67 -4.69
C CYS A 31 1.57 -3.38 -4.79
N LYS A 32 1.60 -2.71 -5.94
CA LYS A 32 0.91 -1.43 -6.15
C LYS A 32 -0.60 -1.58 -5.91
N GLY A 33 -1.18 -0.62 -5.20
CA GLY A 33 -2.61 -0.57 -4.88
C GLY A 33 -3.05 -1.48 -3.74
N ARG A 34 -2.14 -2.26 -3.14
CA ARG A 34 -2.45 -3.09 -1.96
C ARG A 34 -2.80 -2.21 -0.76
N TRP A 35 -3.81 -2.63 -0.01
CA TRP A 35 -4.24 -1.90 1.18
C TRP A 35 -3.37 -2.23 2.39
N VAL A 36 -3.08 -1.20 3.18
CA VAL A 36 -2.43 -1.31 4.49
C VAL A 36 -3.28 -0.62 5.54
N ALA A 37 -3.30 -1.20 6.74
CA ALA A 37 -3.79 -0.54 7.94
C ALA A 37 -2.57 -0.02 8.71
N VAL A 38 -2.57 1.26 9.07
CA VAL A 38 -1.53 1.93 9.84
C VAL A 38 -2.15 2.38 11.17
N ARG A 39 -1.60 1.91 12.29
CA ARG A 39 -2.07 2.22 13.64
C ARG A 39 -1.08 3.14 14.34
N TYR A 40 -1.59 4.21 14.93
CA TYR A 40 -0.85 5.12 15.79
C TYR A 40 -1.71 5.50 16.99
N GLY A 41 -1.21 5.21 18.20
CA GLY A 41 -2.01 5.32 19.43
C GLY A 41 -3.30 4.50 19.32
N ASN A 42 -4.44 5.18 19.50
CA ASN A 42 -5.79 4.61 19.42
C ASN A 42 -6.46 4.79 18.05
N ARG A 43 -5.75 5.31 17.03
CA ARG A 43 -6.29 5.56 15.69
C ARG A 43 -5.70 4.60 14.68
N ILE A 44 -6.52 4.23 13.68
CA ILE A 44 -6.11 3.41 12.54
C ILE A 44 -6.53 4.12 11.26
N ALA A 45 -5.58 4.31 10.36
CA ALA A 45 -5.81 4.80 9.01
C ALA A 45 -5.63 3.65 8.01
N TYR A 46 -6.41 3.67 6.93
CA TYR A 46 -6.29 2.73 5.83
C TYR A 46 -5.81 3.48 4.59
N ALA A 47 -4.82 2.93 3.90
CA ALA A 47 -4.23 3.56 2.72
C ALA A 47 -3.80 2.51 1.70
N GLN A 48 -3.65 2.92 0.45
CA GLN A 48 -3.08 2.09 -0.61
C GLN A 48 -1.57 2.31 -0.72
N TRP A 49 -0.84 1.23 -0.96
CA TRP A 49 0.58 1.27 -1.26
C TRP A 49 0.79 1.71 -2.71
N GLU A 50 1.19 2.97 -2.89
CA GLU A 50 1.32 3.57 -4.22
C GLU A 50 2.77 3.80 -4.70
N ASP A 51 3.73 3.88 -3.79
CA ASP A 51 5.11 4.21 -4.14
C ASP A 51 6.15 3.48 -3.29
N VAL A 52 7.39 3.40 -3.79
CA VAL A 52 8.54 2.80 -3.11
C VAL A 52 9.77 3.66 -3.32
N GLY A 53 10.42 4.07 -2.23
CA GLY A 53 11.72 4.74 -2.29
C GLY A 53 11.81 5.94 -1.34
N PRO A 54 12.80 6.82 -1.53
CA PRO A 54 13.89 6.72 -2.51
C PRO A 54 15.09 5.90 -2.02
N PHE A 55 15.15 5.51 -0.74
CA PHE A 55 16.40 5.06 -0.13
C PHE A 55 16.73 3.57 -0.32
N VAL A 56 15.85 2.68 0.15
CA VAL A 56 16.07 1.23 0.17
C VAL A 56 14.86 0.55 -0.44
N THR A 57 15.06 -0.23 -1.50
CA THR A 57 13.95 -0.82 -2.28
C THR A 57 14.02 -2.34 -2.43
N ASP A 58 15.02 -2.97 -1.80
CA ASP A 58 15.36 -4.39 -1.84
C ASP A 58 15.19 -5.10 -0.48
N HIS A 59 14.79 -4.38 0.58
CA HIS A 59 14.61 -4.95 1.92
C HIS A 59 13.25 -5.62 2.11
N TYR A 60 13.00 -6.70 1.37
CA TYR A 60 11.76 -7.45 1.42
C TYR A 60 11.55 -8.17 2.77
N GLN A 61 12.61 -8.43 3.54
CA GLN A 61 12.54 -9.09 4.85
C GLN A 61 11.81 -8.25 5.91
N TYR A 62 11.87 -6.92 5.80
CA TYR A 62 11.05 -6.03 6.62
C TYR A 62 9.59 -6.00 6.14
N VAL A 63 9.37 -6.01 4.82
CA VAL A 63 8.02 -5.86 4.25
C VAL A 63 7.19 -7.14 4.36
N PHE A 64 7.79 -8.30 4.10
CA PHE A 64 7.12 -9.60 4.03
C PHE A 64 7.66 -10.62 5.05
N GLY A 65 8.61 -10.21 5.89
CA GLY A 65 9.16 -11.02 6.97
C GLY A 65 9.00 -10.31 8.32
N ASN A 66 9.92 -10.61 9.24
CA ASN A 66 9.86 -10.13 10.63
C ASN A 66 11.01 -9.17 10.99
N GLU A 67 11.83 -8.76 10.02
CA GLU A 67 12.93 -7.83 10.30
C GLU A 67 12.41 -6.42 10.61
N ARG A 68 13.18 -5.63 11.36
CA ARG A 68 12.95 -4.18 11.52
C ARG A 68 13.53 -3.42 10.31
N PRO A 69 13.04 -2.20 9.99
CA PRO A 69 13.65 -1.37 8.96
C PRO A 69 15.14 -1.19 9.21
N ARG A 70 15.96 -1.29 8.15
CA ARG A 70 17.38 -0.98 8.22
C ARG A 70 17.60 0.53 8.38
N ALA A 71 18.74 0.89 8.95
CA ALA A 71 19.21 2.28 8.95
C ALA A 71 19.27 2.82 7.50
N ASN A 72 18.83 4.06 7.32
CA ASN A 72 18.83 4.76 6.04
C ASN A 72 18.98 6.27 6.29
N LEU A 73 19.10 7.07 5.23
CA LEU A 73 19.21 8.53 5.33
C LEU A 73 18.01 9.19 6.06
N ASN A 74 16.89 8.48 6.16
CA ASN A 74 15.73 8.86 6.96
C ASN A 74 15.77 8.24 8.38
N GLN A 75 16.95 8.03 8.95
CA GLN A 75 17.18 7.47 10.29
C GLN A 75 16.46 6.14 10.54
N GLY A 76 16.38 5.29 9.51
CA GLY A 76 15.75 3.98 9.62
C GLY A 76 14.23 3.99 9.54
N ALA A 77 13.63 4.99 8.88
CA ALA A 77 12.20 4.97 8.56
C ALA A 77 11.88 3.77 7.64
N GLY A 78 10.84 3.01 8.01
CA GLY A 78 10.38 1.85 7.23
C GLY A 78 9.10 2.09 6.43
N LEU A 79 8.41 3.20 6.66
CA LEU A 79 7.15 3.52 6.00
C LEU A 79 7.05 5.03 5.89
N ASP A 80 6.88 5.53 4.67
CA ASP A 80 6.49 6.91 4.44
C ASP A 80 4.98 6.96 4.18
N ILE A 81 4.29 7.83 4.92
CA ILE A 81 2.84 8.01 4.84
C ILE A 81 2.52 9.39 4.26
N SER A 82 1.41 9.49 3.53
CA SER A 82 0.99 10.78 2.97
C SER A 82 0.55 11.77 4.08
N PRO A 83 0.56 13.08 3.80
CA PRO A 83 0.06 14.09 4.73
C PRO A 83 -1.35 13.79 5.25
N ALA A 84 -2.26 13.30 4.41
CA ALA A 84 -3.62 12.96 4.82
C ALA A 84 -3.66 11.83 5.86
N VAL A 85 -2.82 10.79 5.71
CA VAL A 85 -2.71 9.68 6.67
C VAL A 85 -2.12 10.20 7.99
N ARG A 86 -1.03 11.00 7.91
CA ARG A 86 -0.40 11.64 9.07
C ARG A 86 -1.40 12.48 9.87
N ASP A 87 -2.15 13.34 9.19
CA ASP A 87 -3.07 14.29 9.81
C ASP A 87 -4.24 13.56 10.46
N TYR A 88 -4.81 12.54 9.79
CA TYR A 88 -5.86 11.70 10.38
C TYR A 88 -5.38 10.97 11.64
N LEU A 89 -4.18 10.40 11.60
CA LEU A 89 -3.57 9.73 12.75
C LEU A 89 -3.18 10.72 13.87
N GLY A 90 -3.17 12.02 13.61
CA GLY A 90 -2.80 13.04 14.60
C GLY A 90 -1.30 13.05 14.91
N MET A 91 -0.46 12.62 13.97
CA MET A 91 0.98 12.66 14.13
C MET A 91 1.48 14.11 14.02
N LYS A 92 2.23 14.58 15.02
CA LYS A 92 2.70 15.97 15.15
C LYS A 92 3.81 16.37 14.14
N GLY A 93 4.03 15.57 13.10
CA GLY A 93 5.11 15.75 12.13
C GLY A 93 6.40 15.04 12.52
N GLY A 94 7.35 15.02 11.59
CA GLY A 94 8.61 14.29 11.74
C GLY A 94 8.41 12.78 11.69
N LYS A 95 9.08 12.06 12.60
CA LYS A 95 9.08 10.59 12.66
C LYS A 95 8.28 10.13 13.86
N ALA A 96 7.57 9.02 13.69
CA ALA A 96 6.83 8.36 14.74
C ALA A 96 6.93 6.85 14.58
N TYR A 97 6.89 6.15 15.72
CA TYR A 97 6.66 4.71 15.71
C TYR A 97 5.18 4.44 15.48
N CYS A 98 4.89 3.53 14.56
CA CYS A 98 3.56 3.05 14.26
C CYS A 98 3.61 1.56 13.95
N ASP A 99 2.45 0.93 14.06
CA ASP A 99 2.27 -0.45 13.62
C ASP A 99 1.56 -0.44 12.27
N TRP A 100 1.89 -1.38 11.39
CA TRP A 100 1.17 -1.53 10.13
C TRP A 100 1.03 -2.99 9.72
N LYS A 101 0.04 -3.26 8.89
CA LYS A 101 -0.15 -4.58 8.27
C LYS A 101 -0.84 -4.46 6.93
N PHE A 102 -0.65 -5.46 6.07
CA PHE A 102 -1.50 -5.64 4.89
C PHE A 102 -2.93 -6.00 5.31
N VAL A 103 -3.90 -5.50 4.53
CA VAL A 103 -5.31 -5.87 4.63
C VAL A 103 -5.88 -6.04 3.21
N GLU A 104 -6.92 -6.84 3.08
CA GLU A 104 -7.70 -6.92 1.84
C GLU A 104 -8.75 -5.82 1.81
N ALA A 105 -9.20 -5.42 0.61
CA ALA A 105 -10.15 -4.32 0.45
C ALA A 105 -11.46 -4.53 1.24
N ARG A 106 -11.91 -5.78 1.41
CA ARG A 106 -13.10 -6.14 2.21
C ARG A 106 -12.95 -5.86 3.71
N GLU A 107 -11.72 -5.76 4.21
CA GLU A 107 -11.40 -5.48 5.62
C GLU A 107 -11.28 -3.97 5.90
N VAL A 108 -11.38 -3.13 4.86
CA VAL A 108 -11.28 -1.68 4.96
C VAL A 108 -12.67 -1.12 5.31
N PRO A 109 -12.86 -0.56 6.52
CA PRO A 109 -14.15 -0.06 6.95
C PRO A 109 -14.55 1.22 6.21
N SER A 110 -15.82 1.64 6.36
CA SER A 110 -16.27 2.96 5.91
C SER A 110 -15.43 4.07 6.51
N GLY A 111 -14.95 4.99 5.67
CA GLY A 111 -14.13 6.12 6.08
C GLY A 111 -13.62 6.95 4.89
N PRO A 112 -12.90 8.05 5.16
CA PRO A 112 -12.43 8.98 4.13
C PRO A 112 -11.59 8.33 3.04
N TRP A 113 -10.80 7.30 3.39
CA TRP A 113 -9.96 6.54 2.47
C TRP A 113 -10.75 5.82 1.36
N ARG A 114 -12.08 5.68 1.44
CA ARG A 114 -12.90 5.07 0.38
C ARG A 114 -13.42 6.09 -0.65
N LEU A 115 -13.21 7.38 -0.41
CA LEU A 115 -13.89 8.45 -1.13
C LEU A 115 -13.02 9.14 -2.19
N TYR A 116 -11.70 9.00 -2.10
CA TYR A 116 -10.74 9.78 -2.89
C TYR A 116 -9.72 8.89 -3.61
N GLY A 117 -9.16 9.40 -4.71
CA GLY A 117 -8.19 8.71 -5.56
C GLY A 117 -8.82 7.95 -6.73
N ASP A 118 -8.29 8.13 -7.95
CA ASP A 118 -8.81 7.47 -9.16
C ASP A 118 -8.45 5.98 -9.27
N ASN A 119 -7.36 5.59 -8.60
CA ASN A 119 -6.87 4.20 -8.45
C ASN A 119 -7.47 3.48 -7.23
N ASN A 120 -8.48 4.07 -6.59
CA ASN A 120 -9.10 3.54 -5.39
C ASN A 120 -10.11 2.43 -5.73
N THR A 121 -9.94 1.25 -5.11
CA THR A 121 -10.80 0.08 -5.29
C THR A 121 -12.30 0.41 -5.18
N PHE A 122 -12.68 1.26 -4.23
CA PHE A 122 -14.08 1.61 -3.98
C PHE A 122 -14.62 2.62 -4.99
N VAL A 123 -13.79 3.59 -5.40
CA VAL A 123 -14.17 4.59 -6.41
C VAL A 123 -14.34 3.90 -7.77
N GLN A 124 -13.42 3.00 -8.14
CA GLN A 124 -13.50 2.22 -9.37
C GLN A 124 -14.72 1.31 -9.41
N ALA A 125 -15.01 0.58 -8.32
CA ALA A 125 -16.20 -0.26 -8.23
C ALA A 125 -17.50 0.55 -8.37
N LYS A 126 -17.57 1.74 -7.75
CA LYS A 126 -18.72 2.63 -7.88
C LYS A 126 -18.91 3.10 -9.32
N ARG A 127 -17.85 3.55 -10.00
CA ARG A 127 -17.89 3.98 -11.41
C ARG A 127 -18.37 2.86 -12.33
N GLY A 128 -17.81 1.65 -12.20
CA GLY A 128 -18.23 0.49 -13.00
C GLY A 128 -19.70 0.14 -12.80
N SER A 129 -20.20 0.20 -11.56
CA SER A 129 -21.62 -0.03 -11.27
C SER A 129 -22.55 1.02 -11.89
N GLN A 130 -22.10 2.26 -12.02
CA GLN A 130 -22.88 3.35 -12.61
C GLN A 130 -22.93 3.22 -14.14
N GLN A 131 -21.80 2.88 -14.78
CA GLN A 131 -21.73 2.63 -16.23
C GLN A 131 -22.63 1.46 -16.65
N ALA A 132 -22.54 0.33 -15.95
CA ALA A 132 -23.42 -0.82 -16.23
C ALA A 132 -24.91 -0.48 -16.10
N ARG A 133 -25.28 0.42 -15.17
CA ARG A 133 -26.66 0.89 -15.02
C ARG A 133 -27.11 1.84 -16.12
N SER A 134 -26.21 2.61 -16.73
CA SER A 134 -26.56 3.50 -17.84
C SER A 134 -26.70 2.77 -19.17
N GLU A 135 -25.96 1.68 -19.38
CA GLU A 135 -26.04 0.87 -20.61
C GLU A 135 -27.30 -0.01 -20.67
N LEU A 136 -27.94 -0.25 -19.52
CA LEU A 136 -29.20 -0.97 -19.39
C LEU A 136 -30.45 -0.07 -19.56
N LYS A 137 -30.27 1.23 -19.81
CA LYS A 137 -31.35 2.20 -20.07
C LYS A 137 -31.36 2.59 -21.53
#